data_AF-A0A7G9T9Q9-F1
#
_entry.id   AF-A0A7G9T9Q9-F1
#
_cell.length_a   1.000
_cell.length_b   1.000
_cell.length_c   1.000
_cell.angle_alpha   90.00
_cell.angle_beta   90.00
_cell.angle_gamma   90.00
#
_symmetry.space_group_name_H-M   'P 1'
#
loop_
_entity.id
_entity.type
_entity.pdbx_description
1 polymer ?
#
loop_
_entity_poly.entity_id
_entity_poly.type
_entity_poly.pdbx_seq_one_letter_code
_entity_poly.pdbx_strand_id
1 'polypeptide(L)'
;MTPHTLDDLGLPGAVYLWALLQAHQQRLAIAPTTELAMEALQILASHQILALPGEASVSMLGARQTPLEGIPWKWTWSSYQAESALPAIEDFLASVPCDELVLTLGAALWQRLVCDEAQAFYAEQLVRCQFDLHWQQDMAFAQRLSRLSLSAAQWRYCAWAAVRQGAALARQGTLPASRVREGMYGEILRRAAAVAAGRYGRCGFTPSSVRPPTALAQGFACQWFNLGPTYWTALPSTEALHPALMTSG
;
A
#
# COMPACT_ATOMS: atom_id res chain seq x y z
N MET A 1 -7.08 11.30 21.95
CA MET A 1 -8.37 11.91 22.33
C MET A 1 -9.41 11.35 21.36
N THR A 2 -10.59 10.94 21.83
CA THR A 2 -11.64 10.43 20.92
C THR A 2 -12.16 11.60 20.08
N PRO A 3 -12.12 11.52 18.73
CA PRO A 3 -12.63 12.59 17.89
C PRO A 3 -14.16 12.63 17.98
N HIS A 4 -14.74 13.84 17.97
CA HIS A 4 -16.18 14.00 17.97
C HIS A 4 -16.74 14.07 16.54
N THR A 5 -15.95 14.54 15.59
CA THR A 5 -16.26 14.63 14.16
C THR A 5 -15.18 14.00 13.28
N LEU A 6 -15.43 13.91 11.97
CA LEU A 6 -14.41 13.50 10.99
C LEU A 6 -13.29 14.56 10.84
N ASP A 7 -13.60 15.84 11.04
CA ASP A 7 -12.59 16.90 11.08
C ASP A 7 -11.58 16.67 12.21
N ASP A 8 -12.06 16.26 13.40
CA ASP A 8 -11.22 15.96 14.56
C ASP A 8 -10.33 14.73 14.34
N LEU A 9 -10.81 13.75 13.57
CA LEU A 9 -10.03 12.57 13.17
C LEU A 9 -8.92 12.95 12.18
N GLY A 10 -9.15 14.00 11.40
CA GLY A 10 -8.24 14.47 10.37
C GLY A 10 -8.22 13.57 9.15
N LEU A 11 -7.69 14.12 8.07
CA LEU A 11 -7.68 13.49 6.75
C LEU A 11 -6.98 12.11 6.72
N PRO A 12 -5.78 11.91 7.30
CA PRO A 12 -5.16 10.57 7.32
C PRO A 12 -6.02 9.52 8.04
N GLY A 13 -6.63 9.89 9.18
CA GLY A 13 -7.49 9.00 9.95
C GLY A 13 -8.78 8.66 9.18
N ALA A 14 -9.39 9.64 8.51
CA ALA A 14 -10.56 9.42 7.66
C ALA A 14 -10.26 8.47 6.49
N VAL A 15 -9.11 8.61 5.84
CA VAL A 15 -8.66 7.73 4.75
C VAL A 15 -8.44 6.29 5.24
N TYR A 16 -7.80 6.10 6.40
CA TYR A 16 -7.62 4.77 6.97
C TYR A 16 -8.94 4.13 7.40
N LEU A 17 -9.85 4.92 7.97
CA LEU A 17 -11.18 4.44 8.37
C LEU A 17 -12.01 4.03 7.15
N TRP A 18 -11.98 4.84 6.09
CA TRP A 18 -12.58 4.50 4.80
C TRP A 18 -12.02 3.18 4.28
N ALA A 19 -10.69 3.03 4.25
CA ALA A 19 -10.04 1.81 3.77
C ALA A 19 -10.45 0.56 4.56
N LEU A 20 -10.55 0.65 5.89
CA LEU A 20 -11.02 -0.44 6.75
C LEU A 20 -12.46 -0.86 6.42
N LEU A 21 -13.38 0.10 6.38
CA LEU A 21 -14.80 -0.16 6.14
C LEU A 21 -15.02 -0.68 4.72
N GLN A 22 -14.34 -0.09 3.74
CA GLN A 22 -14.39 -0.51 2.34
C GLN A 22 -13.84 -1.92 2.16
N ALA A 23 -12.70 -2.23 2.79
CA ALA A 23 -12.12 -3.56 2.79
C ALA A 23 -13.12 -4.59 3.30
N HIS A 24 -13.81 -4.30 4.42
CA HIS A 24 -14.80 -5.20 4.99
C HIS A 24 -16.01 -5.41 4.07
N GLN A 25 -16.55 -4.34 3.47
CA GLN A 25 -17.70 -4.42 2.56
C GLN A 25 -17.38 -5.18 1.28
N GLN A 26 -16.20 -4.97 0.69
CA GLN A 26 -15.81 -5.55 -0.59
C GLN A 26 -14.95 -6.81 -0.46
N ARG A 27 -14.66 -7.26 0.76
CA ARG A 27 -13.72 -8.36 1.07
C ARG A 27 -12.35 -8.19 0.42
N LEU A 28 -11.78 -6.99 0.54
CA LEU A 28 -10.42 -6.68 0.11
C LEU A 28 -9.45 -6.72 1.29
N ALA A 29 -8.15 -6.76 0.98
CA ALA A 29 -7.13 -6.33 1.92
C ALA A 29 -7.25 -4.82 2.14
N ILE A 30 -6.96 -4.36 3.35
CA ILE A 30 -6.89 -2.94 3.71
C ILE A 30 -5.75 -2.28 2.94
N ALA A 31 -4.55 -2.87 2.99
CA ALA A 31 -3.33 -2.30 2.44
C ALA A 31 -2.47 -3.39 1.76
N PRO A 32 -1.48 -3.03 0.90
CA PRO A 32 -0.68 -4.04 0.20
C PRO A 32 0.11 -4.98 1.13
N THR A 33 0.53 -4.50 2.30
CA THR A 33 1.26 -5.28 3.32
C THR A 33 0.49 -5.33 4.62
N THR A 34 0.67 -6.41 5.38
CA THR A 34 0.09 -6.55 6.73
C THR A 34 0.64 -5.48 7.68
N GLU A 35 1.90 -5.07 7.50
CA GLU A 35 2.52 -3.99 8.28
C GLU A 35 1.77 -2.66 8.09
N LEU A 36 1.48 -2.25 6.85
CA LEU A 36 0.73 -1.03 6.59
C LEU A 36 -0.74 -1.13 7.04
N ALA A 37 -1.35 -2.31 6.92
CA ALA A 37 -2.70 -2.55 7.44
C ALA A 37 -2.74 -2.39 8.96
N MET A 38 -1.75 -2.96 9.68
CA MET A 38 -1.63 -2.83 11.13
C MET A 38 -1.34 -1.38 11.54
N GLU A 39 -0.48 -0.67 10.80
CA GLU A 39 -0.19 0.75 11.03
C GLU A 39 -1.47 1.60 10.95
N ALA A 40 -2.29 1.40 9.90
CA ALA A 40 -3.57 2.08 9.74
C ALA A 40 -4.52 1.79 10.91
N LEU A 41 -4.63 0.52 11.34
CA LEU A 41 -5.45 0.11 12.47
C LEU A 41 -4.96 0.70 13.80
N GLN A 42 -3.65 0.77 14.02
CA GLN A 42 -3.07 1.37 15.23
C GLN A 42 -3.35 2.86 15.30
N ILE A 43 -3.30 3.57 14.16
CA ILE A 43 -3.68 4.98 14.11
C ILE A 43 -5.14 5.15 14.52
N LEU A 44 -6.06 4.37 13.94
CA LEU A 44 -7.48 4.40 14.32
C LEU A 44 -7.70 4.04 15.79
N ALA A 45 -6.95 3.08 16.34
CA ALA A 45 -6.98 2.72 17.75
C ALA A 45 -6.49 3.86 18.66
N SER A 46 -5.43 4.57 18.27
CA SER A 46 -4.93 5.73 19.03
C SER A 46 -5.94 6.89 19.11
N HIS A 47 -6.82 6.99 18.10
CA HIS A 47 -7.98 7.88 18.07
C HIS A 47 -9.23 7.28 18.72
N GLN A 48 -9.15 6.07 19.27
CA GLN A 48 -10.26 5.35 19.94
C GLN A 48 -11.48 5.12 19.02
N ILE A 49 -11.25 5.06 17.71
CA ILE A 49 -12.28 4.73 16.70
C ILE A 49 -12.61 3.23 16.77
N LEU A 50 -11.58 2.43 16.99
CA LEU A 50 -11.66 0.99 17.18
C LEU A 50 -10.71 0.57 18.31
N ALA A 51 -10.82 -0.69 18.73
CA ALA A 51 -9.89 -1.35 19.62
C ALA A 51 -9.27 -2.58 18.97
N LEU A 52 -8.02 -2.86 19.35
CA LEU A 52 -7.23 -4.01 18.92
C LEU A 52 -6.99 -5.00 20.08
N PRO A 53 -6.72 -6.30 19.81
CA PRO A 53 -6.39 -7.26 20.85
C PRO A 53 -5.17 -6.85 21.66
N GLY A 54 -5.20 -7.09 22.98
CA GLY A 54 -4.08 -6.80 23.88
C GLY A 54 -4.20 -5.47 24.64
N GLU A 55 -5.21 -4.65 24.33
CA GLU A 55 -5.58 -3.52 25.17
C GLU A 55 -6.31 -4.03 26.43
N ALA A 56 -5.66 -3.94 27.59
CA ALA A 56 -6.02 -4.60 28.85
C ALA A 56 -7.43 -4.29 29.40
N SER A 57 -8.19 -3.43 28.74
CA SER A 57 -9.49 -2.91 29.18
C SER A 57 -10.64 -3.20 28.21
N VAL A 58 -10.37 -3.79 27.03
CA VAL A 58 -11.40 -3.95 25.99
C VAL A 58 -11.83 -5.41 25.83
N SER A 59 -13.11 -5.68 26.09
CA SER A 59 -13.71 -6.97 25.75
C SER A 59 -13.79 -7.13 24.23
N MET A 60 -13.15 -8.17 23.69
CA MET A 60 -13.18 -8.52 22.27
C MET A 60 -14.42 -9.33 21.86
N LEU A 61 -15.41 -9.48 22.75
CA LEU A 61 -16.69 -10.07 22.40
C LEU A 61 -17.38 -9.19 21.34
N GLY A 62 -17.75 -9.80 20.21
CA GLY A 62 -18.30 -9.13 19.03
C GLY A 62 -17.26 -8.48 18.11
N ALA A 63 -15.96 -8.78 18.29
CA ALA A 63 -14.92 -8.30 17.38
C ALA A 63 -15.10 -8.85 15.96
N ARG A 64 -14.80 -8.01 14.97
CA ARG A 64 -14.71 -8.37 13.55
C ARG A 64 -13.27 -8.74 13.21
N GLN A 65 -13.06 -9.36 12.06
CA GLN A 65 -11.73 -9.60 11.49
C GLN A 65 -11.61 -8.87 10.16
N THR A 66 -10.40 -8.39 9.85
CA THR A 66 -10.10 -7.89 8.51
C THR A 66 -10.15 -9.07 7.51
N PRO A 67 -10.68 -8.89 6.29
CA PRO A 67 -11.03 -10.03 5.43
C PRO A 67 -9.85 -10.88 4.96
N LEU A 68 -8.70 -10.25 4.67
CA LEU A 68 -7.54 -10.94 4.09
C LEU A 68 -6.33 -10.98 5.05
N GLU A 69 -6.15 -10.00 5.92
CA GLU A 69 -5.07 -10.01 6.92
C GLU A 69 -5.44 -10.79 8.19
N GLY A 70 -6.73 -11.03 8.44
CA GLY A 70 -7.21 -11.75 9.62
C GLY A 70 -6.99 -11.01 10.94
N ILE A 71 -6.77 -9.69 10.89
CA ILE A 71 -6.49 -8.89 12.09
C ILE A 71 -7.82 -8.67 12.85
N PRO A 72 -7.92 -9.01 14.13
CA PRO A 72 -9.14 -8.75 14.89
C PRO A 72 -9.25 -7.27 15.26
N TRP A 73 -10.45 -6.71 15.22
CA TRP A 73 -10.73 -5.33 15.63
C TRP A 73 -12.17 -5.18 16.11
N LYS A 74 -12.42 -4.16 16.93
CA LYS A 74 -13.76 -3.86 17.44
C LYS A 74 -14.08 -2.39 17.31
N TRP A 75 -15.25 -2.04 16.77
CA TRP A 75 -15.71 -0.66 16.71
C TRP A 75 -15.93 -0.08 18.11
N THR A 76 -15.41 1.11 18.38
CA THR A 76 -15.56 1.81 19.67
C THR A 76 -15.97 3.26 19.52
N TRP A 77 -16.05 3.79 18.30
CA TRP A 77 -16.39 5.19 18.08
C TRP A 77 -17.84 5.48 18.48
N SER A 78 -18.04 6.36 19.46
CA SER A 78 -19.37 6.69 19.98
C SER A 78 -20.12 7.71 19.13
N SER A 79 -19.40 8.60 18.43
CA SER A 79 -20.02 9.64 17.59
C SER A 79 -20.69 9.08 16.32
N TYR A 80 -20.26 7.91 15.85
CA TYR A 80 -20.75 7.29 14.62
C TYR A 80 -21.09 5.82 14.84
N GLN A 81 -22.22 5.38 14.30
CA GLN A 81 -22.51 3.95 14.15
C GLN A 81 -21.65 3.39 13.02
N ALA A 82 -21.18 2.15 13.15
CA ALA A 82 -20.30 1.52 12.16
C ALA A 82 -20.95 1.46 10.77
N GLU A 83 -22.26 1.22 10.72
CA GLU A 83 -23.05 1.07 9.50
C GLU A 83 -23.29 2.39 8.77
N SER A 84 -23.29 3.53 9.48
CA SER A 84 -23.50 4.86 8.91
C SER A 84 -22.20 5.64 8.70
N ALA A 85 -21.06 5.13 9.18
CA ALA A 85 -19.79 5.82 9.11
C ALA A 85 -19.27 5.96 7.68
N LEU A 86 -19.42 4.92 6.85
CA LEU A 86 -18.85 4.91 5.50
C LEU A 86 -19.39 6.05 4.60
N PRO A 87 -20.71 6.24 4.45
CA PRO A 87 -21.22 7.39 3.68
C PRO A 87 -20.76 8.74 4.22
N ALA A 88 -20.72 8.93 5.53
CA ALA A 88 -20.27 10.18 6.14
C ALA A 88 -18.78 10.47 5.85
N ILE A 89 -17.94 9.42 5.83
CA ILE A 89 -16.52 9.55 5.46
C ILE A 89 -16.37 9.89 3.98
N GLU A 90 -17.18 9.29 3.11
CA GLU A 90 -17.18 9.60 1.68
C GLU A 90 -17.56 11.06 1.43
N ASP A 91 -18.62 11.56 2.08
CA ASP A 91 -19.02 12.97 2.01
C ASP A 91 -17.93 13.90 2.53
N PHE A 92 -17.30 13.56 3.66
CA PHE A 92 -16.18 14.31 4.21
C PHE A 92 -15.00 14.37 3.23
N LEU A 93 -14.53 13.23 2.73
CA LEU A 93 -13.39 13.18 1.80
C LEU A 93 -13.68 13.95 0.50
N ALA A 94 -14.92 13.92 0.00
CA ALA A 94 -15.34 14.70 -1.16
C ALA A 94 -15.39 16.22 -0.89
N SER A 95 -15.63 16.63 0.37
CA SER A 95 -15.68 18.04 0.77
C SER A 95 -14.30 18.68 0.99
N VAL A 96 -13.25 17.86 1.18
CA VAL A 96 -11.89 18.34 1.44
C VAL A 96 -11.31 19.00 0.18
N PRO A 97 -10.93 20.29 0.22
CA PRO A 97 -10.35 20.96 -0.94
C PRO A 97 -8.98 20.37 -1.28
N CYS A 98 -8.73 20.15 -2.57
CA CYS A 98 -7.42 19.65 -3.04
C CYS A 98 -6.40 20.80 -3.07
N ASP A 99 -5.88 21.16 -1.90
CA ASP A 99 -4.85 22.18 -1.71
C ASP A 99 -3.43 21.59 -1.65
N GLU A 100 -2.42 22.44 -1.45
CA GLU A 100 -1.01 22.02 -1.38
C GLU A 100 -0.72 21.01 -0.26
N LEU A 101 -1.42 21.14 0.88
CA LEU A 101 -1.28 20.21 2.00
C LEU A 101 -1.82 18.83 1.62
N VAL A 102 -3.00 18.78 1.01
CA VAL A 102 -3.63 17.55 0.53
C VAL A 102 -2.77 16.88 -0.54
N LEU A 103 -2.23 17.64 -1.49
CA LEU A 103 -1.34 17.11 -2.52
C LEU A 103 -0.05 16.54 -1.90
N THR A 104 0.52 17.21 -0.89
CA THR A 104 1.73 16.75 -0.20
C THR A 104 1.48 15.46 0.56
N LEU A 105 0.40 15.39 1.33
CA LEU A 105 -0.01 14.17 2.05
C LEU A 105 -0.34 13.03 1.07
N GLY A 106 -1.03 13.35 -0.03
CA GLY A 106 -1.37 12.41 -1.08
C GLY A 106 -0.12 11.83 -1.74
N ALA A 107 0.86 12.66 -2.09
CA ALA A 107 2.11 12.21 -2.70
C ALA A 107 2.91 11.31 -1.75
N ALA A 108 2.94 11.65 -0.46
CA ALA A 108 3.58 10.83 0.58
C ALA A 108 2.88 9.46 0.73
N LEU A 109 1.55 9.45 0.80
CA LEU A 109 0.76 8.21 0.86
C LEU A 109 0.95 7.37 -0.42
N TRP A 110 0.96 7.99 -1.59
CA TRP A 110 1.20 7.28 -2.85
C TRP A 110 2.59 6.64 -2.87
N GLN A 111 3.61 7.37 -2.45
CA GLN A 111 4.98 6.84 -2.34
C GLN A 111 5.03 5.64 -1.41
N ARG A 112 4.34 5.70 -0.27
CA ARG A 112 4.21 4.56 0.66
C ARG A 112 3.51 3.37 -0.02
N LEU A 113 2.35 3.60 -0.64
CA LEU A 113 1.59 2.57 -1.34
C LEU A 113 2.38 1.89 -2.45
N VAL A 114 3.16 2.65 -3.24
CA VAL A 114 4.05 2.11 -4.27
C VAL A 114 5.12 1.21 -3.66
N CYS A 115 5.69 1.61 -2.52
CA CYS A 115 6.71 0.80 -1.85
C CYS A 115 6.13 -0.53 -1.35
N ASP A 116 5.00 -0.48 -0.63
CA ASP A 116 4.33 -1.65 -0.08
C ASP A 116 3.75 -2.57 -1.16
N GLU A 117 3.20 -2.02 -2.25
CA GLU A 117 2.76 -2.79 -3.43
C GLU A 117 3.92 -3.58 -4.03
N ALA A 118 5.10 -2.97 -4.13
CA ALA A 118 6.24 -3.66 -4.69
C ALA A 118 6.79 -4.77 -3.78
N GLN A 119 6.73 -4.57 -2.45
CA GLN A 119 7.04 -5.62 -1.48
C GLN A 119 6.05 -6.77 -1.58
N ALA A 120 4.75 -6.48 -1.63
CA ALA A 120 3.69 -7.48 -1.78
C ALA A 120 3.85 -8.26 -3.09
N PHE A 121 4.10 -7.58 -4.20
CA PHE A 121 4.34 -8.22 -5.48
C PHE A 121 5.61 -9.10 -5.46
N TYR A 122 6.68 -8.64 -4.82
CA TYR A 122 7.89 -9.45 -4.65
C TYR A 122 7.61 -10.71 -3.83
N ALA A 123 6.83 -10.60 -2.75
CA ALA A 123 6.37 -11.73 -1.94
C ALA A 123 5.58 -12.76 -2.78
N GLU A 124 4.67 -12.31 -3.64
CA GLU A 124 3.96 -13.19 -4.58
C GLU A 124 4.92 -13.92 -5.53
N GLN A 125 5.92 -13.23 -6.06
CA GLN A 125 6.92 -13.86 -6.94
C GLN A 125 7.76 -14.89 -6.17
N LEU A 126 8.17 -14.60 -4.94
CA LEU A 126 8.89 -15.54 -4.08
C LEU A 126 8.11 -16.84 -3.88
N VAL A 127 6.82 -16.74 -3.51
CA VAL A 127 5.93 -17.90 -3.33
C VAL A 127 5.81 -18.71 -4.62
N ARG A 128 5.62 -18.05 -5.78
CA ARG A 128 5.52 -18.73 -7.08
C ARG A 128 6.78 -19.51 -7.44
N CYS A 129 7.95 -19.07 -6.97
CA CYS A 129 9.23 -19.73 -7.19
C CYS A 129 9.70 -20.59 -6.00
N GLN A 130 8.83 -20.80 -4.99
CA GLN A 130 9.11 -21.60 -3.80
C GLN A 130 10.31 -21.10 -2.98
N PHE A 131 10.54 -19.79 -2.99
CA PHE A 131 11.49 -19.15 -2.09
C PHE A 131 10.85 -18.83 -0.74
N ASP A 132 11.69 -18.61 0.27
CA ASP A 132 11.25 -18.19 1.60
C ASP A 132 10.58 -16.81 1.53
N LEU A 133 9.33 -16.75 2.01
CA LEU A 133 8.52 -15.54 2.03
C LEU A 133 9.18 -14.42 2.85
N HIS A 134 9.96 -14.75 3.89
CA HIS A 134 10.61 -13.76 4.74
C HIS A 134 11.60 -12.87 3.97
N TRP A 135 12.09 -13.32 2.81
CA TRP A 135 12.96 -12.51 1.96
C TRP A 135 12.26 -11.28 1.37
N GLN A 136 10.93 -11.17 1.46
CA GLN A 136 10.19 -10.00 1.00
C GLN A 136 10.72 -8.67 1.57
N GLN A 137 11.30 -8.70 2.78
CA GLN A 137 11.91 -7.54 3.43
C GLN A 137 13.08 -6.93 2.63
N ASP A 138 13.74 -7.72 1.80
CA ASP A 138 14.82 -7.26 0.92
C ASP A 138 14.34 -6.15 -0.02
N MET A 139 13.06 -6.17 -0.41
CA MET A 139 12.48 -5.11 -1.24
C MET A 139 12.38 -3.78 -0.49
N ALA A 140 11.89 -3.81 0.76
CA ALA A 140 11.82 -2.63 1.61
C ALA A 140 13.21 -2.06 1.90
N PHE A 141 14.20 -2.92 2.13
CA PHE A 141 15.60 -2.49 2.29
C PHE A 141 16.14 -1.84 1.03
N ALA A 142 15.90 -2.42 -0.15
CA ALA A 142 16.36 -1.87 -1.42
C ALA A 142 15.78 -0.48 -1.70
N GLN A 143 14.47 -0.30 -1.46
CA GLN A 143 13.80 1.00 -1.59
C GLN A 143 14.38 2.04 -0.64
N ARG A 144 14.53 1.68 0.65
CA ARG A 144 15.06 2.58 1.69
C ARG A 144 16.51 3.00 1.43
N LEU A 145 17.37 2.05 1.02
CA LEU A 145 18.80 2.30 0.85
C LEU A 145 19.12 2.99 -0.47
N SER A 146 18.40 2.68 -1.55
CA SER A 146 18.64 3.31 -2.85
C SER A 146 18.10 4.74 -2.93
N ARG A 147 17.05 5.07 -2.16
CA ARG A 147 16.33 6.37 -2.21
C ARG A 147 15.90 6.75 -3.64
N LEU A 148 15.70 5.75 -4.50
CA LEU A 148 15.27 5.97 -5.88
C LEU A 148 13.75 6.08 -5.92
N SER A 149 13.25 7.10 -6.63
CA SER A 149 11.84 7.23 -6.96
C SER A 149 11.55 6.48 -8.25
N LEU A 150 10.77 5.41 -8.16
CA LEU A 150 10.26 4.63 -9.29
C LEU A 150 8.75 4.46 -9.15
N SER A 151 8.06 4.27 -10.27
CA SER A 151 6.63 3.93 -10.29
C SER A 151 6.38 2.51 -9.78
N ALA A 152 5.12 2.20 -9.41
CA ALA A 152 4.75 0.84 -9.00
C ALA A 152 5.08 -0.20 -10.08
N ALA A 153 4.80 0.10 -11.36
CA ALA A 153 5.10 -0.81 -12.46
C ALA A 153 6.61 -1.08 -12.59
N GLN A 154 7.45 -0.06 -12.40
CA GLN A 154 8.91 -0.19 -12.46
C GLN A 154 9.47 -0.99 -11.29
N TRP A 155 8.97 -0.77 -10.07
CA TRP A 155 9.36 -1.58 -8.92
C TRP A 155 8.93 -3.05 -9.07
N ARG A 156 7.71 -3.30 -9.58
CA ARG A 156 7.24 -4.65 -9.92
C ARG A 156 8.14 -5.32 -10.97
N TYR A 157 8.61 -4.58 -11.96
CA TYR A 157 9.61 -5.08 -12.92
C TYR A 157 10.91 -5.51 -12.24
N CYS A 158 11.45 -4.68 -11.33
CA CYS A 158 12.67 -5.00 -10.60
C CYS A 158 12.50 -6.27 -9.75
N ALA A 159 11.38 -6.39 -9.02
CA ALA A 159 11.04 -7.56 -8.21
C ALA A 159 10.94 -8.84 -9.05
N TRP A 160 10.21 -8.80 -10.17
CA TRP A 160 10.09 -9.95 -11.07
C TRP A 160 11.43 -10.37 -11.66
N ALA A 161 12.25 -9.41 -12.11
CA ALA A 161 13.55 -9.69 -12.72
C ALA A 161 14.48 -10.39 -11.73
N ALA A 162 14.52 -9.88 -10.48
CA ALA A 162 15.28 -10.46 -9.39
C ALA A 162 14.86 -11.91 -9.11
N VAL A 163 13.57 -12.17 -8.89
CA VAL A 163 13.10 -13.55 -8.62
C VAL A 163 13.36 -14.48 -9.80
N ARG A 164 13.16 -14.03 -11.04
CA ARG A 164 13.45 -14.87 -12.22
C ARG A 164 14.93 -15.24 -12.32
N GLN A 165 15.83 -14.29 -12.08
CA GLN A 165 17.25 -14.59 -12.05
C GLN A 165 17.58 -15.56 -10.90
N GLY A 166 17.04 -15.32 -9.71
CA GLY A 166 17.21 -16.20 -8.56
C GLY A 166 16.75 -17.62 -8.85
N ALA A 167 15.58 -17.79 -9.45
CA ALA A 167 15.04 -19.08 -9.85
C ALA A 167 15.92 -19.79 -10.88
N ALA A 168 16.49 -19.05 -11.84
CA ALA A 168 17.44 -19.61 -12.81
C ALA A 168 18.73 -20.11 -12.12
N LEU A 169 19.28 -19.33 -11.17
CA LEU A 169 20.46 -19.73 -10.41
C LEU A 169 20.19 -20.92 -9.49
N ALA A 170 19.06 -20.93 -8.78
CA ALA A 170 18.68 -22.02 -7.88
C ALA A 170 18.52 -23.36 -8.63
N ARG A 171 17.96 -23.32 -9.85
CA ARG A 171 17.81 -24.52 -10.70
C ARG A 171 19.12 -25.14 -11.15
N GLN A 172 20.22 -24.39 -11.17
CA GLN A 172 21.54 -24.94 -11.48
C GLN A 172 22.07 -25.82 -10.33
N GLY A 173 21.53 -25.68 -9.12
CA GLY A 173 21.87 -26.53 -7.96
C GLY A 173 23.27 -26.34 -7.38
N THR A 174 24.02 -25.34 -7.86
CA THR A 174 25.43 -25.11 -7.50
C THR A 174 25.62 -24.12 -6.34
N LEU A 175 24.61 -23.31 -6.04
CA LEU A 175 24.70 -22.24 -5.06
C LEU A 175 23.79 -22.49 -3.85
N PRO A 176 24.25 -22.18 -2.62
CA PRO A 176 23.38 -22.20 -1.45
C PRO A 176 22.32 -21.09 -1.54
N ALA A 177 21.18 -21.30 -0.88
CA ALA A 177 20.04 -20.38 -0.90
C ALA A 177 20.41 -18.94 -0.48
N SER A 178 21.34 -18.76 0.46
CA SER A 178 21.84 -17.45 0.87
C SER A 178 22.51 -16.67 -0.28
N ARG A 179 23.32 -17.34 -1.10
CA ARG A 179 23.96 -16.72 -2.27
C ARG A 179 22.95 -16.37 -3.36
N VAL A 180 21.92 -17.20 -3.52
CA VAL A 180 20.81 -16.89 -4.43
C VAL A 180 20.08 -15.63 -3.95
N ARG A 181 19.74 -15.54 -2.66
CA ARG A 181 19.12 -14.34 -2.05
C ARG A 181 19.98 -13.09 -2.23
N GLU A 182 21.28 -13.16 -1.92
CA GLU A 182 22.22 -12.05 -2.13
C GLU A 182 22.24 -11.58 -3.60
N GLY A 183 22.27 -12.54 -4.54
CA GLY A 183 22.20 -12.25 -5.96
C GLY A 183 20.90 -11.57 -6.38
N MET A 184 19.76 -12.03 -5.84
CA MET A 184 18.44 -11.43 -6.05
C MET A 184 18.39 -10.00 -5.52
N TYR A 185 18.87 -9.76 -4.30
CA TYR A 185 18.94 -8.42 -3.72
C TYR A 185 19.83 -7.47 -4.56
N GLY A 186 21.00 -7.95 -4.99
CA GLY A 186 21.87 -7.22 -5.90
C GLY A 186 21.22 -6.94 -7.27
N GLU A 187 20.35 -7.82 -7.75
CA GLU A 187 19.56 -7.60 -8.97
C GLU A 187 18.53 -6.48 -8.80
N ILE A 188 17.82 -6.45 -7.67
CA ILE A 188 16.84 -5.38 -7.36
C ILE A 188 17.55 -4.01 -7.44
N LEU A 189 18.66 -3.85 -6.72
CA LEU A 189 19.41 -2.58 -6.69
C LEU A 189 19.95 -2.19 -8.07
N ARG A 190 20.54 -3.15 -8.80
CA ARG A 190 21.12 -2.88 -10.12
C ARG A 190 20.06 -2.47 -11.14
N ARG A 191 18.91 -3.15 -11.13
CA ARG A 191 17.78 -2.84 -12.02
C ARG A 191 17.15 -1.51 -11.65
N ALA A 192 16.91 -1.25 -10.37
CA ALA A 192 16.34 0.01 -9.91
C ALA A 192 17.22 1.20 -10.36
N ALA A 193 18.54 1.13 -10.15
CA ALA A 193 19.47 2.16 -10.62
C ALA A 193 19.49 2.31 -12.15
N ALA A 194 19.36 1.21 -12.90
CA ALA A 194 19.31 1.27 -14.35
C ALA A 194 17.99 1.87 -14.89
N VAL A 195 16.86 1.55 -14.26
CA VAL A 195 15.55 2.14 -14.58
C VAL A 195 15.57 3.63 -14.26
N ALA A 196 16.04 4.03 -13.08
CA ALA A 196 16.16 5.44 -12.69
C ALA A 196 17.07 6.23 -13.64
N ALA A 197 18.12 5.60 -14.18
CA ALA A 197 19.01 6.18 -15.19
C ALA A 197 18.44 6.16 -16.63
N GLY A 198 17.17 5.77 -16.83
CA GLY A 198 16.51 5.75 -18.13
C GLY A 198 16.91 4.59 -19.07
N ARG A 199 17.85 3.71 -18.67
CA ARG A 199 18.32 2.57 -19.48
C ARG A 199 17.23 1.52 -19.74
N TYR A 200 16.18 1.54 -18.92
CA TYR A 200 15.00 0.69 -19.03
C TYR A 200 13.70 1.51 -18.96
N GLY A 201 13.68 2.72 -19.53
CA GLY A 201 12.58 3.68 -19.35
C GLY A 201 11.16 3.19 -19.71
N ARG A 202 11.05 2.12 -20.52
CA ARG A 202 9.77 1.46 -20.86
C ARG A 202 9.50 0.15 -20.11
N CYS A 203 10.42 -0.30 -19.26
CA CYS A 203 10.24 -1.53 -18.50
C CYS A 203 9.41 -1.24 -17.26
N GLY A 204 8.20 -1.79 -17.24
CA GLY A 204 7.32 -1.82 -16.08
C GLY A 204 6.32 -2.96 -16.24
N PHE A 205 5.84 -3.48 -15.12
CA PHE A 205 4.72 -4.42 -15.12
C PHE A 205 3.48 -3.76 -14.54
N THR A 206 2.70 -3.15 -15.43
CA THR A 206 1.34 -2.72 -15.11
C THR A 206 0.43 -3.96 -15.06
N PRO A 207 -0.34 -4.16 -14.00
CA PRO A 207 -1.34 -5.22 -13.95
C PRO A 207 -2.42 -5.02 -15.03
N SER A 208 -3.10 -6.11 -15.40
CA SER A 208 -4.21 -6.08 -16.37
C SER A 208 -5.42 -5.30 -15.85
N SER A 209 -5.63 -5.29 -14.53
CA SER A 209 -6.59 -4.42 -13.87
C SER A 209 -5.96 -3.06 -13.60
N VAL A 210 -6.62 -2.00 -14.05
CA VAL A 210 -6.25 -0.61 -13.71
C VAL A 210 -6.47 -0.35 -12.22
N ARG A 211 -7.46 -1.00 -11.61
CA ARG A 211 -7.80 -0.81 -10.20
C ARG A 211 -6.80 -1.55 -9.29
N PRO A 212 -6.20 -0.86 -8.28
CA PRO A 212 -5.35 -1.49 -7.28
C PRO A 212 -6.04 -2.59 -6.47
N PRO A 213 -5.31 -3.59 -5.96
CA PRO A 213 -5.93 -4.75 -5.31
C PRO A 213 -6.43 -4.49 -3.88
N THR A 214 -6.00 -3.40 -3.23
CA THR A 214 -6.29 -3.14 -1.81
C THR A 214 -7.17 -1.92 -1.62
N ALA A 215 -7.97 -1.91 -0.55
CA ALA A 215 -8.93 -0.86 -0.29
C ALA A 215 -8.24 0.51 -0.23
N LEU A 216 -7.18 0.67 0.57
CA LEU A 216 -6.46 1.94 0.70
C LEU A 216 -5.93 2.46 -0.64
N ALA A 217 -5.37 1.57 -1.47
CA ALA A 217 -4.89 1.94 -2.79
C ALA A 217 -6.04 2.28 -3.75
N GLN A 218 -7.20 1.61 -3.66
CA GLN A 218 -8.39 1.95 -4.44
C GLN A 218 -9.00 3.29 -4.02
N GLY A 219 -9.07 3.58 -2.72
CA GLY A 219 -9.55 4.87 -2.22
C GLY A 219 -8.69 6.01 -2.73
N PHE A 220 -7.37 5.83 -2.62
CA PHE A 220 -6.42 6.79 -3.15
C PHE A 220 -6.55 6.97 -4.67
N ALA A 221 -6.45 5.89 -5.44
CA ALA A 221 -6.32 5.94 -6.89
C ALA A 221 -7.65 6.14 -7.64
N CYS A 222 -8.78 5.70 -7.08
CA CYS A 222 -10.06 5.73 -7.77
C CYS A 222 -11.05 6.75 -7.20
N GLN A 223 -10.98 7.06 -5.90
CA GLN A 223 -11.93 7.98 -5.27
C GLN A 223 -11.32 9.36 -5.08
N TRP A 224 -10.13 9.43 -4.48
CA TRP A 224 -9.60 10.70 -4.02
C TRP A 224 -8.89 11.48 -5.14
N PHE A 225 -8.01 10.82 -5.89
CA PHE A 225 -7.22 11.47 -6.94
C PHE A 225 -7.56 11.01 -8.36
N ASN A 226 -8.44 10.02 -8.54
CA ASN A 226 -8.87 9.51 -9.86
C ASN A 226 -7.73 9.30 -10.88
N LEU A 227 -6.67 8.60 -10.45
CA LEU A 227 -5.43 8.42 -11.20
C LEU A 227 -5.55 7.45 -12.38
N GLY A 228 -6.49 6.52 -12.34
CA GLY A 228 -6.59 5.46 -13.35
C GLY A 228 -5.23 4.75 -13.58
N PRO A 229 -4.76 4.61 -14.84
CA PRO A 229 -3.46 3.99 -15.13
C PRO A 229 -2.25 4.73 -14.54
N THR A 230 -2.37 6.04 -14.32
CA THR A 230 -1.30 6.91 -13.79
C THR A 230 -0.80 6.41 -12.45
N TYR A 231 -1.67 5.81 -11.63
CA TYR A 231 -1.29 5.19 -10.35
C TYR A 231 -0.12 4.20 -10.50
N TRP A 232 -0.09 3.45 -11.61
CA TRP A 232 0.91 2.41 -11.85
C TRP A 232 2.17 2.94 -12.52
N THR A 233 2.04 3.93 -13.40
CA THR A 233 3.08 4.30 -14.37
C THR A 233 3.80 5.60 -14.04
N ALA A 234 3.15 6.51 -13.32
CA ALA A 234 3.77 7.78 -12.93
C ALA A 234 4.58 7.63 -11.63
N LEU A 235 5.47 8.59 -11.42
CA LEU A 235 6.17 8.75 -10.15
C LEU A 235 5.23 9.41 -9.14
N PRO A 236 5.22 8.97 -7.87
CA PRO A 236 4.55 9.69 -6.80
C PRO A 236 5.06 11.12 -6.68
N SER A 237 4.22 12.10 -6.98
CA SER A 237 4.56 13.51 -6.88
C SER A 237 3.31 14.37 -6.76
N THR A 238 3.44 15.60 -6.26
CA THR A 238 2.31 16.54 -6.15
C THR A 238 1.83 16.97 -7.54
N GLU A 239 2.73 17.09 -8.51
CA GLU A 239 2.39 17.44 -9.89
C GLU A 239 1.51 16.37 -10.53
N ALA A 240 1.85 15.09 -10.32
CA ALA A 240 1.08 13.97 -10.84
C ALA A 240 -0.31 13.83 -10.19
N LEU A 241 -0.54 14.45 -9.04
CA LEU A 241 -1.84 14.50 -8.35
C LEU A 241 -2.67 15.73 -8.74
N HIS A 242 -2.10 16.69 -9.45
CA HIS A 242 -2.78 17.94 -9.75
C HIS A 242 -3.90 17.73 -10.80
N PRO A 243 -5.16 18.14 -10.52
CA PRO A 243 -6.33 17.85 -11.37
C PRO A 243 -6.20 18.37 -12.82
N ALA A 244 -5.48 19.48 -13.02
CA ALA A 244 -5.26 20.09 -14.33
C ALA A 244 -4.52 19.18 -15.33
N LEU A 245 -3.79 18.17 -14.85
CA LEU A 245 -3.05 17.21 -15.68
C LEU A 245 -3.82 15.91 -15.94
N MET A 246 -5.00 15.73 -15.33
CA MET A 246 -5.79 14.49 -15.43
C MET A 246 -6.90 14.53 -16.48
N THR A 247 -7.05 15.63 -17.23
CA THR A 247 -8.09 15.82 -18.26
C THR A 247 -7.61 15.61 -19.69
N SER A 248 -6.37 15.17 -19.91
CA SER A 248 -5.88 14.81 -21.25
C SER A 248 -5.79 13.29 -21.41
N GLY A 249 -6.94 12.65 -21.65
CA GLY A 249 -7.08 11.23 -21.98
C GLY A 249 -8.40 10.96 -22.68
#